data_AF-A0A258LEQ7-F1
#
_entry.id   AF-A0A258LEQ7-F1
#
_cell.length_a   1.000
_cell.length_b   1.000
_cell.length_c   1.000
_cell.angle_alpha   90.00
_cell.angle_beta   90.00
_cell.angle_gamma   90.00
#
_symmetry.space_group_name_H-M   'P 1'
#
loop_
_entity.id
_entity.type
_entity.pdbx_description
1 polymer ?
#
loop_
_entity_poly.entity_id
_entity_poly.type
_entity_poly.pdbx_seq_one_letter_code
_entity_poly.pdbx_strand_id
1 'polypeptide(L)'
;VPGLAKTLMVKTLSQALDLSFRRIQFTPDLMPTDIIGTEILEEDHATGKRFFKFNKGPLFANIILADEINRTPPKTQSALLEAMQEFEVTYGGQTYPLDRPFFILATQNPIEQAGTYPLPEAQLDRFLLFVKIGYPTEQEEYGILSSTTGSNTQTVEPVLSGEEIRQIQSLVRDVSISDDLINYVGKLIRTSRPDTTTSDYVKEWVRWGAGPRAGQALILTAKARALLKGRYAVIMEDLHTMAYPVLRHRILVNFKAEAENVNTDLVTAELIRTIERPKISV
;
A
#
# COMPACT_ATOMS: atom_id res chain seq x y z
N VAL A 1 12.90 2.74 -8.90
CA VAL A 1 13.87 3.74 -9.39
C VAL A 1 13.41 5.14 -8.97
N PRO A 2 14.31 6.05 -8.55
CA PRO A 2 13.98 7.45 -8.30
C PRO A 2 13.57 8.18 -9.59
N GLY A 3 12.88 9.32 -9.47
CA GLY A 3 12.60 10.21 -10.61
C GLY A 3 11.33 9.90 -11.44
N LEU A 4 10.54 8.88 -11.08
CA LEU A 4 9.36 8.44 -11.85
C LEU A 4 8.09 9.26 -11.60
N ALA A 5 8.22 10.58 -11.37
CA ALA A 5 7.09 11.50 -11.14
C ALA A 5 6.08 11.08 -10.04
N LYS A 6 6.46 10.20 -9.10
CA LYS A 6 5.56 9.65 -8.06
C LYS A 6 4.93 10.74 -7.21
N THR A 7 5.72 11.75 -6.83
CA THR A 7 5.21 12.89 -6.06
C THR A 7 4.15 13.66 -6.84
N LEU A 8 4.37 13.90 -8.14
CA LEU A 8 3.39 14.58 -8.99
C LEU A 8 2.12 13.74 -9.14
N MET A 9 2.25 12.43 -9.34
CA MET A 9 1.13 11.49 -9.45
C MET A 9 0.25 11.50 -8.19
N VAL A 10 0.85 11.34 -7.01
CA VAL A 10 0.12 11.29 -5.74
C VAL A 10 -0.49 12.66 -5.40
N LYS A 11 0.22 13.75 -5.67
CA LYS A 11 -0.31 15.10 -5.49
C LYS A 11 -1.50 15.37 -6.42
N THR A 12 -1.40 14.99 -7.69
CA THR A 12 -2.49 15.13 -8.67
C THR A 12 -3.70 14.32 -8.24
N LEU A 13 -3.50 13.09 -7.75
CA LEU A 13 -4.57 12.26 -7.20
C LEU A 13 -5.25 12.93 -6.00
N SER A 14 -4.47 13.53 -5.08
CA SER A 14 -5.06 14.23 -3.92
C SER A 14 -5.91 15.43 -4.33
N GLN A 15 -5.49 16.17 -5.34
CA GLN A 15 -6.24 17.31 -5.87
C GLN A 15 -7.53 16.85 -6.56
N ALA A 16 -7.46 15.79 -7.36
CA ALA A 16 -8.64 15.22 -8.03
C ALA A 16 -9.68 14.64 -7.05
N LEU A 17 -9.27 14.28 -5.82
CA LEU A 17 -10.14 13.70 -4.79
C LEU A 17 -10.55 14.68 -3.68
N ASP A 18 -10.17 15.95 -3.79
CA ASP A 18 -10.34 16.96 -2.73
C ASP A 18 -9.83 16.48 -1.35
N LEU A 19 -8.64 15.88 -1.34
CA LEU A 19 -8.02 15.29 -0.16
C LEU A 19 -6.75 16.04 0.22
N SER A 20 -6.54 16.22 1.53
CA SER A 20 -5.30 16.80 2.02
C SER A 20 -4.10 15.89 1.73
N PHE A 21 -2.98 16.48 1.32
CA PHE A 21 -1.76 15.77 0.95
C PHE A 21 -0.57 16.21 1.77
N ARG A 22 0.19 15.24 2.27
CA ARG A 22 1.49 15.47 2.88
C ARG A 22 2.53 14.51 2.32
N ARG A 23 3.74 15.02 2.13
CA ARG A 23 4.92 14.23 1.78
C ARG A 23 5.86 14.20 2.97
N ILE A 24 6.32 13.02 3.32
CA ILE A 24 7.30 12.77 4.37
C ILE A 24 8.48 12.07 3.71
N GLN A 25 9.65 12.71 3.75
CA GLN A 25 10.89 12.08 3.33
C GLN A 25 11.49 11.38 4.55
N PHE A 26 11.68 10.08 4.48
CA PHE A 26 12.30 9.31 5.55
C PHE A 26 13.82 9.45 5.44
N THR A 27 14.42 10.03 6.47
CA THR A 27 15.86 10.23 6.63
C THR A 27 16.36 9.51 7.89
N PRO A 28 17.67 9.22 8.01
CA PRO A 28 18.21 8.49 9.16
C PRO A 28 17.99 9.17 10.53
N ASP A 29 17.84 10.49 10.52
CA ASP A 29 17.65 11.36 11.67
C ASP A 29 16.17 11.62 12.01
N LEU A 30 15.23 11.17 11.17
CA LEU A 30 13.80 11.42 11.37
C LEU A 30 13.27 10.72 12.62
N MET A 31 12.70 11.49 13.54
CA MET A 31 12.16 11.00 14.81
C MET A 31 10.66 10.70 14.70
N PRO A 32 10.11 9.80 15.55
CA PRO A 32 8.67 9.54 15.60
C PRO A 32 7.82 10.81 15.81
N THR A 33 8.32 11.74 16.62
CA THR A 33 7.68 13.02 16.90
C THR A 33 7.59 13.93 15.68
N ASP A 34 8.51 13.81 14.72
CA ASP A 34 8.49 14.64 13.51
C ASP A 34 7.37 14.23 12.55
N ILE A 35 6.89 12.98 12.65
CA ILE A 35 5.78 12.46 11.83
C ILE A 35 4.44 12.53 12.57
N ILE A 36 4.45 12.25 13.88
CA ILE A 36 3.27 12.27 14.74
C ILE A 36 2.86 13.71 15.08
N GLY A 37 3.82 14.55 15.46
CA GLY A 37 3.57 15.84 16.09
C GLY A 37 4.17 15.93 17.48
N THR A 38 4.15 17.14 18.03
CA THR A 38 4.72 17.47 19.34
C THR A 38 3.83 18.44 20.09
N GLU A 39 3.92 18.43 21.42
CA GLU A 39 3.33 19.49 22.23
C GLU A 39 4.25 20.71 22.25
N ILE A 40 3.67 21.86 21.93
CA ILE A 40 4.31 23.16 22.06
C ILE A 40 3.66 23.93 23.22
N LEU A 41 4.48 24.64 23.99
CA LEU A 41 3.98 25.54 25.01
C LEU A 41 3.50 26.82 24.33
N GLU A 42 2.18 27.01 24.27
CA GLU A 42 1.58 28.27 23.82
C GLU A 42 1.21 29.14 25.02
N GLU A 43 1.15 30.45 24.79
CA GLU A 43 0.69 31.44 25.76
C GLU A 43 -0.56 32.11 25.20
N ASP A 44 -1.62 32.15 26.00
CA ASP A 44 -2.84 32.87 25.64
C ASP A 44 -2.58 34.38 25.70
N HIS A 45 -2.61 35.04 24.54
CA HIS A 45 -2.34 36.47 24.41
C HIS A 45 -3.32 37.36 25.19
N ALA A 46 -4.51 36.87 25.55
CA ALA A 46 -5.49 37.62 26.34
C ALA A 46 -5.32 37.41 27.85
N THR A 47 -4.86 36.23 28.30
CA THR A 47 -4.82 35.85 29.72
C THR A 47 -3.43 35.63 30.30
N GLY A 48 -2.39 35.57 29.46
CA GLY A 48 -1.00 35.25 29.85
C GLY A 48 -0.80 33.82 30.36
N LYS A 49 -1.84 32.96 30.28
CA LYS A 49 -1.75 31.57 30.73
C LYS A 49 -1.00 30.73 29.71
N ARG A 50 -0.05 29.94 30.19
CA ARG A 50 0.68 28.96 29.39
C ARG A 50 -0.06 27.62 29.40
N PHE A 51 -0.24 27.03 28.22
CA PHE A 51 -0.83 25.71 28.06
C PHE A 51 -0.08 24.91 26.99
N PHE A 52 -0.04 23.60 27.15
CA PHE A 52 0.50 22.72 26.11
C PHE A 52 -0.56 22.51 25.04
N LYS A 53 -0.18 22.77 23.79
CA LYS A 53 -1.01 22.51 22.61
C LYS A 53 -0.31 21.51 21.72
N PHE A 54 -1.02 20.46 21.36
CA PHE A 54 -0.51 19.50 20.41
C PHE A 54 -0.50 20.06 19.00
N ASN A 55 0.70 20.19 18.44
CA ASN A 55 0.90 20.55 17.05
C ASN A 55 0.94 19.28 16.20
N LYS A 56 -0.11 19.10 15.40
CA LYS A 56 -0.31 17.92 14.54
C LYS A 56 0.84 17.78 13.53
N GLY A 57 1.48 16.61 13.51
CA GLY A 57 2.50 16.26 12.53
C GLY A 57 1.94 15.99 11.13
N PRO A 58 2.82 15.69 10.17
CA PRO A 58 2.43 15.44 8.78
C PRO A 58 1.55 14.20 8.57
N LEU A 59 1.43 13.30 9.56
CA LEU A 59 0.48 12.17 9.50
C LEU A 59 -1.00 12.63 9.52
N PHE A 60 -1.29 13.84 9.99
CA PHE A 60 -2.65 14.39 9.97
C PHE A 60 -2.99 14.97 8.60
N ALA A 61 -3.10 14.08 7.61
CA ALA A 61 -3.64 14.35 6.28
C ALA A 61 -4.24 13.08 5.68
N ASN A 62 -5.05 13.22 4.63
CA ASN A 62 -5.76 12.10 4.00
C ASN A 62 -4.83 11.23 3.15
N ILE A 63 -3.92 11.84 2.39
CA ILE A 63 -2.96 11.15 1.55
C ILE A 63 -1.53 11.47 2.00
N ILE A 64 -0.81 10.43 2.40
CA ILE A 64 0.59 10.52 2.82
C ILE A 64 1.48 9.82 1.78
N LEU A 65 2.42 10.56 1.21
CA LEU A 65 3.56 9.97 0.50
C LEU A 65 4.73 9.82 1.46
N ALA A 66 5.02 8.59 1.86
CA ALA A 66 6.17 8.25 2.72
C ALA A 66 7.32 7.76 1.84
N ASP A 67 8.23 8.66 1.47
CA ASP A 67 9.35 8.35 0.59
C ASP A 67 10.50 7.70 1.36
N GLU A 68 11.02 6.60 0.82
CA GLU A 68 12.22 5.90 1.30
C GLU A 68 12.13 5.42 2.76
N ILE A 69 10.99 4.81 3.14
CA ILE A 69 10.72 4.39 4.53
C ILE A 69 11.81 3.47 5.12
N ASN A 70 12.59 2.80 4.27
CA ASN A 70 13.72 1.97 4.66
C ASN A 70 14.99 2.76 5.03
N ARG A 71 14.99 4.10 5.03
CA ARG A 71 16.15 4.93 5.43
C ARG A 71 16.11 5.44 6.86
N THR A 72 15.06 5.13 7.62
CA THR A 72 14.89 5.60 9.00
C THR A 72 14.89 4.42 9.98
N PRO A 73 15.32 4.61 11.24
CA PRO A 73 15.32 3.55 12.24
C PRO A 73 13.94 2.90 12.48
N PRO A 74 13.90 1.64 12.97
CA PRO A 74 12.66 0.89 13.18
C PRO A 74 11.61 1.57 14.07
N LYS A 75 12.02 2.46 14.99
CA LYS A 75 11.10 3.18 15.88
C LYS A 75 10.17 4.12 15.10
N THR A 76 10.72 4.91 14.18
CA THR A 76 9.94 5.84 13.36
C THR A 76 9.10 5.11 12.31
N GLN A 77 9.62 4.00 11.75
CA GLN A 77 8.83 3.10 10.90
C GLN A 77 7.62 2.55 11.66
N SER A 78 7.82 2.12 12.92
CA SER A 78 6.74 1.60 13.75
C SER A 78 5.67 2.64 14.03
N ALA A 79 6.05 3.90 14.30
CA ALA A 79 5.11 5.00 14.50
C ALA A 79 4.22 5.26 13.26
N LEU A 80 4.78 5.22 12.05
CA LEU A 80 3.99 5.30 10.80
C LEU A 80 2.99 4.14 10.69
N LEU A 81 3.46 2.92 10.98
CA LEU A 81 2.66 1.70 10.80
C LEU A 81 1.57 1.53 11.87
N GLU A 82 1.81 2.04 13.08
CA GLU A 82 0.83 2.12 14.15
C GLU A 82 -0.30 3.07 13.75
N ALA A 83 0.05 4.29 13.32
CA ALA A 83 -0.92 5.25 12.79
C ALA A 83 -1.73 4.68 11.60
N MET A 84 -1.08 3.90 10.73
CA MET A 84 -1.74 3.22 9.61
C MET A 84 -2.74 2.15 10.05
N GLN A 85 -2.47 1.45 11.15
CA GLN A 85 -3.28 0.33 11.61
C GLN A 85 -4.43 0.79 12.50
N GLU A 86 -4.17 1.73 13.40
CA GLU A 86 -5.13 2.20 14.40
C GLU A 86 -5.97 3.39 13.88
N PHE A 87 -5.52 4.09 12.84
CA PHE A 87 -6.13 5.32 12.32
C PHE A 87 -6.23 6.45 13.37
N GLU A 88 -5.34 6.42 14.35
CA GLU A 88 -5.22 7.41 15.42
C GLU A 88 -3.77 7.48 15.88
N VAL A 89 -3.44 8.55 16.59
CA VAL A 89 -2.12 8.77 17.15
C VAL A 89 -2.26 9.19 18.61
N THR A 90 -1.55 8.51 19.50
CA THR A 90 -1.54 8.84 20.93
C THR A 90 -0.26 9.56 21.30
N TYR A 91 -0.39 10.74 21.91
CA TYR A 91 0.74 11.54 22.40
C TYR A 91 0.38 12.17 23.74
N GLY A 92 1.30 12.16 24.71
CA GLY A 92 1.07 12.78 26.02
C GLY A 92 -0.11 12.18 26.83
N GLY A 93 -0.56 10.96 26.50
CA GLY A 93 -1.74 10.34 27.11
C GLY A 93 -3.07 10.76 26.48
N GLN A 94 -3.05 11.60 25.43
CA GLN A 94 -4.22 11.97 24.65
C GLN A 94 -4.18 11.33 23.27
N THR A 95 -5.33 10.82 22.82
CA THR A 95 -5.49 10.17 21.51
C THR A 95 -6.13 11.13 20.52
N TYR A 96 -5.55 11.21 19.33
CA TYR A 96 -5.96 12.08 18.24
C TYR A 96 -6.33 11.25 17.01
N PRO A 97 -7.60 11.27 16.55
CA PRO A 97 -8.00 10.51 15.38
C PRO A 97 -7.41 11.11 14.09
N LEU A 98 -7.12 10.26 13.12
CA LEU A 98 -6.74 10.65 11.77
C LEU A 98 -7.98 10.84 10.89
N ASP A 99 -7.92 11.84 10.01
CA ASP A 99 -9.01 12.13 9.09
C ASP A 99 -9.18 11.00 8.07
N ARG A 100 -10.43 10.68 7.75
CA ARG A 100 -10.78 9.62 6.79
C ARG A 100 -11.37 10.21 5.50
N PRO A 101 -11.05 9.67 4.31
CA PRO A 101 -10.19 8.50 4.07
C PRO A 101 -8.71 8.79 4.39
N PHE A 102 -8.01 7.75 4.85
CA PHE A 102 -6.59 7.79 5.18
C PHE A 102 -5.84 6.78 4.30
N PHE A 103 -4.89 7.26 3.51
CA PHE A 103 -4.16 6.49 2.52
C PHE A 103 -2.67 6.82 2.58
N ILE A 104 -1.84 5.78 2.71
CA ILE A 104 -0.39 5.89 2.70
C ILE A 104 0.14 5.21 1.45
N LEU A 105 0.93 5.94 0.67
CA LEU A 105 1.82 5.38 -0.35
C LEU A 105 3.24 5.44 0.18
N ALA A 106 3.83 4.29 0.45
CA ALA A 106 5.21 4.20 0.89
C ALA A 106 6.13 3.75 -0.26
N THR A 107 7.33 4.33 -0.33
CA THR A 107 8.37 3.91 -1.27
C THR A 107 9.59 3.39 -0.52
N GLN A 108 10.31 2.47 -1.16
CA GLN A 108 11.61 1.99 -0.70
C GLN A 108 12.65 2.33 -1.76
N ASN A 109 13.86 2.68 -1.32
CA ASN A 109 15.01 2.79 -2.21
C ASN A 109 15.68 1.42 -2.33
N PRO A 110 15.67 0.79 -3.54
CA PRO A 110 16.24 -0.55 -3.73
C PRO A 110 17.75 -0.53 -4.06
N ILE A 111 18.34 0.64 -4.32
CA ILE A 111 19.70 0.76 -4.88
C ILE A 111 20.73 0.97 -3.76
N GLU A 112 20.44 1.88 -2.82
CA GLU A 112 21.33 2.17 -1.70
C GLU A 112 21.10 1.16 -0.57
N GLN A 113 22.06 0.27 -0.32
CA GLN A 113 21.98 -0.69 0.78
C GLN A 113 22.60 -0.14 2.08
N ALA A 114 23.57 0.77 1.99
CA ALA A 114 24.21 1.38 3.15
C ALA A 114 23.26 2.32 3.90
N GLY A 115 23.13 2.13 5.21
CA GLY A 115 22.25 2.96 6.04
C GLY A 115 20.76 2.71 5.84
N THR A 116 20.38 1.52 5.34
CA THR A 116 18.98 1.11 5.25
C THR A 116 18.58 0.12 6.33
N TYR A 117 17.33 0.24 6.78
CA TYR A 117 16.65 -0.60 7.74
C TYR A 117 15.48 -1.27 7.00
N PRO A 118 15.64 -2.51 6.51
CA PRO A 118 14.57 -3.20 5.82
C PRO A 118 13.38 -3.39 6.76
N LEU A 119 12.17 -3.24 6.22
CA LEU A 119 10.97 -3.50 7.00
C LEU A 119 10.85 -5.01 7.24
N PRO A 120 10.65 -5.45 8.50
CA PRO A 120 10.29 -6.82 8.79
C PRO A 120 9.02 -7.24 8.04
N GLU A 121 8.90 -8.53 7.75
CA GLU A 121 7.78 -9.06 6.95
C GLU A 121 6.42 -8.88 7.61
N ALA A 122 6.39 -8.95 8.95
CA ALA A 122 5.20 -8.64 9.74
C ALA A 122 4.75 -7.16 9.59
N GLN A 123 5.67 -6.26 9.25
CA GLN A 123 5.37 -4.87 8.93
C GLN A 123 4.90 -4.71 7.49
N LEU A 124 5.57 -5.37 6.55
CA LEU A 124 5.18 -5.35 5.14
C LEU A 124 3.77 -5.92 4.92
N ASP A 125 3.37 -6.95 5.66
CA ASP A 125 2.03 -7.55 5.57
C ASP A 125 0.88 -6.57 5.87
N ARG A 126 1.16 -5.45 6.57
CA ARG A 126 0.19 -4.38 6.83
C ARG A 126 -0.15 -3.57 5.58
N PHE A 127 0.69 -3.57 4.55
CA PHE A 127 0.40 -2.89 3.29
C PHE A 127 -0.57 -3.72 2.45
N LEU A 128 -1.60 -3.10 1.87
CA LEU A 128 -2.57 -3.83 1.05
C LEU A 128 -1.92 -4.43 -0.20
N LEU A 129 -1.10 -3.62 -0.88
CA LEU A 129 -0.49 -3.93 -2.18
C LEU A 129 1.00 -3.58 -2.17
N PHE A 130 1.80 -4.39 -2.86
CA PHE A 130 3.16 -4.07 -3.26
C PHE A 130 3.23 -3.89 -4.77
N VAL A 131 3.55 -2.68 -5.22
CA VAL A 131 3.58 -2.31 -6.64
C VAL A 131 5.03 -2.05 -7.07
N LYS A 132 5.48 -2.79 -8.08
CA LYS A 132 6.77 -2.54 -8.74
C LYS A 132 6.54 -1.49 -9.82
N ILE A 133 7.28 -0.38 -9.74
CA ILE A 133 7.24 0.69 -10.74
C ILE A 133 8.58 0.68 -11.47
N GLY A 134 8.53 0.36 -12.77
CA GLY A 134 9.67 0.42 -13.69
C GLY A 134 9.81 1.79 -14.34
N TYR A 135 10.78 1.93 -15.25
CA TYR A 135 10.84 3.08 -16.15
C TYR A 135 9.65 3.08 -17.11
N PRO A 136 9.16 4.27 -17.53
CA PRO A 136 8.19 4.36 -18.60
C PRO A 136 8.75 3.77 -19.90
N THR A 137 7.85 3.38 -20.79
CA THR A 137 8.21 3.05 -22.18
C THR A 137 8.67 4.32 -22.91
N GLU A 138 9.38 4.17 -24.03
CA GLU A 138 9.86 5.29 -24.85
C GLU A 138 8.73 6.28 -25.22
N GLN A 139 7.55 5.75 -25.57
CA GLN A 139 6.38 6.56 -25.92
C GLN A 139 5.81 7.32 -24.72
N GLU A 140 5.72 6.66 -23.57
CA GLU A 140 5.28 7.31 -22.32
C GLU A 140 6.30 8.37 -21.88
N GLU A 141 7.59 8.10 -22.01
CA GLU A 141 8.67 9.03 -21.69
C GLU A 141 8.62 10.27 -22.58
N TYR A 142 8.45 10.09 -23.89
CA TYR A 142 8.22 11.21 -24.82
C TYR A 142 7.00 12.04 -24.41
N GLY A 143 5.89 11.39 -24.04
CA GLY A 143 4.68 12.06 -23.56
C GLY A 143 4.91 12.85 -22.27
N ILE A 144 5.65 12.29 -21.31
CA ILE A 144 6.02 12.97 -20.08
C ILE A 144 6.90 14.19 -20.40
N LEU A 145 7.98 14.01 -21.15
CA LEU A 145 8.92 15.08 -21.49
C LEU A 145 8.23 16.24 -22.22
N SER A 146 7.36 15.94 -23.19
CA SER A 146 6.62 16.97 -23.94
C SER A 146 5.58 17.71 -23.10
N SER A 147 4.91 17.04 -22.16
CA SER A 147 3.88 17.64 -21.31
C SER A 147 4.44 18.42 -20.12
N THR A 148 5.60 18.03 -19.58
CA THR A 148 6.17 18.66 -18.36
C THR A 148 7.18 19.78 -18.63
N THR A 149 7.67 19.93 -19.87
CA THR A 149 8.69 20.95 -20.22
C THR A 149 8.10 22.23 -20.82
N GLY A 150 6.79 22.28 -21.06
CA GLY A 150 6.09 23.47 -21.51
C GLY A 150 5.76 24.44 -20.37
N SER A 151 5.28 25.64 -20.73
CA SER A 151 4.78 26.64 -19.77
C SER A 151 3.35 26.39 -19.28
N ASN A 152 2.69 25.36 -19.80
CA ASN A 152 1.28 25.11 -19.55
C ASN A 152 1.11 24.42 -18.19
N THR A 153 0.63 25.17 -17.19
CA THR A 153 0.28 24.63 -15.88
C THR A 153 -1.18 24.20 -15.91
N GLN A 154 -1.41 22.88 -15.84
CA GLN A 154 -2.78 22.37 -15.72
C GLN A 154 -3.25 22.48 -14.28
N THR A 155 -4.39 23.13 -14.07
CA THR A 155 -5.12 23.10 -12.80
C THR A 155 -5.99 21.85 -12.76
N VAL A 156 -5.79 21.03 -11.73
CA VAL A 156 -6.57 19.82 -11.50
C VAL A 156 -7.84 20.22 -10.74
N GLU A 157 -9.00 20.02 -11.34
CA GLU A 157 -10.29 20.21 -10.68
C GLU A 157 -10.69 18.95 -9.91
N PRO A 158 -11.21 19.08 -8.67
CA PRO A 158 -11.72 17.94 -7.93
C PRO A 158 -12.90 17.28 -8.67
N VAL A 159 -12.84 15.96 -8.84
CA VAL A 159 -13.88 15.15 -9.47
C VAL A 159 -14.65 14.29 -8.47
N LEU A 160 -14.09 14.08 -7.29
CA LEU A 160 -14.69 13.38 -6.16
C LEU A 160 -14.27 14.07 -4.86
N SER A 161 -15.05 13.88 -3.82
CA SER A 161 -14.78 14.29 -2.45
C SER A 161 -14.38 13.10 -1.58
N GLY A 162 -13.77 13.37 -0.43
CA GLY A 162 -13.48 12.34 0.56
C GLY A 162 -14.70 11.56 1.04
N GLU A 163 -15.89 12.19 1.09
CA GLU A 163 -17.13 11.52 1.47
C GLU A 163 -17.60 10.52 0.42
N GLU A 164 -17.56 10.91 -0.86
CA GLU A 164 -17.89 10.01 -1.97
C GLU A 164 -16.92 8.82 -2.01
N ILE A 165 -15.64 9.02 -1.69
CA ILE A 165 -14.68 7.91 -1.55
C ILE A 165 -15.09 6.95 -0.44
N ARG A 166 -15.58 7.42 0.71
CA ARG A 166 -16.08 6.54 1.78
C ARG A 166 -17.32 5.74 1.34
N GLN A 167 -18.19 6.36 0.57
CA GLN A 167 -19.36 5.67 -0.01
C GLN A 167 -18.92 4.59 -1.00
N ILE A 168 -17.97 4.90 -1.89
CA ILE A 168 -17.40 3.93 -2.83
C ILE A 168 -16.72 2.78 -2.10
N GLN A 169 -15.98 3.04 -1.01
CA GLN A 169 -15.38 1.98 -0.18
C GLN A 169 -16.42 1.04 0.42
N SER A 170 -17.61 1.55 0.74
CA SER A 170 -18.74 0.74 1.22
C SER A 170 -19.30 -0.12 0.08
N LEU A 171 -19.51 0.46 -1.11
CA LEU A 171 -19.95 -0.27 -2.30
C LEU A 171 -19.00 -1.41 -2.70
N VAL A 172 -17.68 -1.22 -2.53
CA VAL A 172 -16.68 -2.28 -2.76
C VAL A 172 -16.97 -3.51 -1.91
N ARG A 173 -17.49 -3.36 -0.69
CA ARG A 173 -17.82 -4.50 0.19
C ARG A 173 -19.04 -5.27 -0.31
N ASP A 174 -19.98 -4.57 -0.93
CA ASP A 174 -21.25 -5.11 -1.42
C ASP A 174 -21.13 -5.86 -2.77
N VAL A 175 -20.01 -5.68 -3.49
CA VAL A 175 -19.73 -6.44 -4.72
C VAL A 175 -19.81 -7.94 -4.44
N SER A 176 -20.57 -8.65 -5.26
CA SER A 176 -20.78 -10.09 -5.10
C SER A 176 -19.53 -10.90 -5.50
N ILE A 177 -19.30 -12.00 -4.80
CA ILE A 177 -18.29 -13.01 -5.12
C ILE A 177 -18.89 -14.38 -4.82
N SER A 178 -18.74 -15.33 -5.74
CA SER A 178 -19.28 -16.68 -5.54
C SER A 178 -18.44 -17.50 -4.56
N ASP A 179 -19.06 -18.47 -3.90
CA ASP A 179 -18.38 -19.40 -2.98
C ASP A 179 -17.23 -20.15 -3.66
N ASP A 180 -17.40 -20.50 -4.94
CA ASP A 180 -16.35 -21.13 -5.75
C ASP A 180 -15.08 -20.27 -5.85
N LEU A 181 -15.24 -18.95 -6.01
CA LEU A 181 -14.12 -18.02 -6.07
C LEU A 181 -13.49 -17.80 -4.70
N ILE A 182 -14.30 -17.77 -3.62
CA ILE A 182 -13.78 -17.74 -2.24
C ILE A 182 -12.96 -19.00 -1.95
N ASN A 183 -13.47 -20.18 -2.31
CA ASN A 183 -12.80 -21.46 -2.16
C ASN A 183 -11.50 -21.51 -2.99
N TYR A 184 -11.53 -20.99 -4.22
CA TYR A 184 -10.34 -20.83 -5.05
C TYR A 184 -9.29 -19.96 -4.36
N VAL A 185 -9.65 -18.80 -3.79
CA VAL A 185 -8.72 -17.95 -3.02
C VAL A 185 -8.20 -18.67 -1.78
N GLY A 186 -9.02 -19.46 -1.10
CA GLY A 186 -8.58 -20.28 0.04
C GLY A 186 -7.50 -21.30 -0.35
N LYS A 187 -7.74 -22.05 -1.44
CA LYS A 187 -6.81 -23.03 -2.01
C LYS A 187 -5.54 -22.34 -2.51
N LEU A 188 -5.74 -21.25 -3.27
CA LEU A 188 -4.92 -20.05 -3.40
C LEU A 188 -3.74 -19.94 -2.42
N ILE A 189 -4.11 -19.32 -1.32
CA ILE A 189 -3.26 -18.93 -0.21
C ILE A 189 -2.70 -20.15 0.52
N ARG A 190 -3.49 -21.22 0.73
CA ARG A 190 -3.01 -22.40 1.46
C ARG A 190 -1.90 -23.13 0.70
N THR A 191 -2.00 -23.24 -0.62
CA THR A 191 -1.01 -23.91 -1.47
C THR A 191 0.33 -23.17 -1.47
N SER A 192 0.34 -21.86 -1.22
CA SER A 192 1.57 -21.07 -1.10
C SER A 192 2.42 -21.39 0.15
N ARG A 193 1.90 -22.18 1.11
CA ARG A 193 2.56 -22.47 2.38
C ARG A 193 3.37 -23.77 2.28
N PRO A 194 4.71 -23.71 2.37
CA PRO A 194 5.57 -24.88 2.13
C PRO A 194 5.29 -26.03 3.11
N ASP A 195 4.96 -25.74 4.36
CA ASP A 195 4.74 -26.76 5.40
C ASP A 195 3.47 -27.60 5.20
N THR A 196 2.46 -27.05 4.52
CA THR A 196 1.14 -27.69 4.40
C THR A 196 0.76 -28.06 2.97
N THR A 197 1.53 -27.61 1.99
CA THR A 197 1.22 -27.81 0.57
C THR A 197 1.72 -29.17 0.07
N THR A 198 1.11 -29.66 -1.00
CA THR A 198 1.61 -30.81 -1.76
C THR A 198 2.39 -30.40 -3.01
N SER A 199 2.51 -29.09 -3.30
CA SER A 199 3.27 -28.60 -4.43
C SER A 199 4.78 -28.70 -4.17
N ASP A 200 5.47 -29.52 -4.95
CA ASP A 200 6.93 -29.64 -4.88
C ASP A 200 7.62 -28.31 -5.24
N TYR A 201 7.11 -27.58 -6.23
CA TYR A 201 7.60 -26.25 -6.60
C TYR A 201 7.58 -25.28 -5.41
N VAL A 202 6.49 -25.22 -4.64
CA VAL A 202 6.41 -24.35 -3.47
C VAL A 202 7.38 -24.80 -2.38
N LYS A 203 7.47 -26.10 -2.11
CA LYS A 203 8.42 -26.63 -1.11
C LYS A 203 9.87 -26.34 -1.47
N GLU A 204 10.18 -26.34 -2.77
CA GLU A 204 11.52 -26.10 -3.27
C GLU A 204 11.93 -24.63 -3.20
N TRP A 205 11.03 -23.70 -3.54
CA TRP A 205 11.37 -22.29 -3.75
C TRP A 205 10.88 -21.33 -2.67
N VAL A 206 9.86 -21.70 -1.90
CA VAL A 206 9.21 -20.81 -0.93
C VAL A 206 9.68 -21.14 0.49
N ARG A 207 10.19 -20.12 1.19
CA ARG A 207 10.53 -20.18 2.61
C ARG A 207 9.32 -19.95 3.50
N TRP A 208 8.45 -19.00 3.12
CA TRP A 208 7.27 -18.65 3.90
C TRP A 208 6.11 -18.25 2.99
N GLY A 209 4.94 -18.83 3.23
CA GLY A 209 3.74 -18.61 2.41
C GLY A 209 2.78 -17.56 2.96
N ALA A 210 1.77 -17.24 2.17
CA ALA A 210 0.82 -16.19 2.49
C ALA A 210 -0.18 -16.58 3.61
N GLY A 211 -0.46 -15.61 4.49
CA GLY A 211 -1.43 -15.73 5.58
C GLY A 211 -2.89 -15.41 5.17
N PRO A 212 -3.86 -15.55 6.10
CA PRO A 212 -5.27 -15.24 5.83
C PRO A 212 -5.53 -13.81 5.34
N ARG A 213 -4.73 -12.85 5.80
CA ARG A 213 -4.79 -11.44 5.35
C ARG A 213 -4.57 -11.30 3.85
N ALA A 214 -3.73 -12.15 3.24
CA ALA A 214 -3.55 -12.17 1.79
C ALA A 214 -4.85 -12.51 1.07
N GLY A 215 -5.61 -13.48 1.58
CA GLY A 215 -6.91 -13.87 1.01
C GLY A 215 -7.94 -12.76 1.13
N GLN A 216 -8.01 -12.10 2.29
CA GLN A 216 -8.88 -10.94 2.50
C GLN A 216 -8.52 -9.78 1.56
N ALA A 217 -7.23 -9.44 1.46
CA ALA A 217 -6.73 -8.42 0.56
C ALA A 217 -7.04 -8.75 -0.90
N LEU A 218 -6.84 -10.00 -1.31
CA LEU A 218 -7.12 -10.46 -2.67
C LEU A 218 -8.61 -10.31 -3.03
N ILE A 219 -9.52 -10.71 -2.14
CA ILE A 219 -10.96 -10.57 -2.38
C ILE A 219 -11.36 -9.10 -2.44
N LEU A 220 -10.95 -8.27 -1.48
CA LEU A 220 -11.31 -6.85 -1.44
C LEU A 220 -10.80 -6.09 -2.67
N THR A 221 -9.56 -6.37 -3.08
CA THR A 221 -8.96 -5.72 -4.25
C THR A 221 -9.58 -6.22 -5.56
N ALA A 222 -9.98 -7.49 -5.65
CA ALA A 222 -10.73 -8.00 -6.78
C ALA A 222 -12.14 -7.40 -6.88
N LYS A 223 -12.83 -7.22 -5.76
CA LYS A 223 -14.11 -6.49 -5.70
C LYS A 223 -13.96 -5.05 -6.18
N ALA A 224 -12.94 -4.34 -5.71
CA ALA A 224 -12.64 -2.98 -6.16
C ALA A 224 -12.35 -2.92 -7.66
N ARG A 225 -11.58 -3.89 -8.18
CA ARG A 225 -11.29 -4.00 -9.62
C ARG A 225 -12.55 -4.27 -10.45
N ALA A 226 -13.45 -5.13 -9.98
CA ALA A 226 -14.72 -5.40 -10.65
C ALA A 226 -15.55 -4.11 -10.80
N LEU A 227 -15.68 -3.32 -9.74
CA LEU A 227 -16.39 -2.02 -9.78
C LEU A 227 -15.72 -1.03 -10.72
N LEU A 228 -14.39 -0.91 -10.69
CA LEU A 228 -13.65 -0.06 -11.63
C LEU A 228 -13.84 -0.46 -13.09
N LYS A 229 -14.25 -1.71 -13.34
CA LYS A 229 -14.60 -2.24 -14.66
C LYS A 229 -16.12 -2.22 -14.94
N GLY A 230 -16.92 -1.57 -14.08
CA GLY A 230 -18.38 -1.47 -14.22
C GLY A 230 -19.13 -2.77 -13.93
N ARG A 231 -18.51 -3.72 -13.23
CA ARG A 231 -19.11 -5.01 -12.87
C ARG A 231 -19.46 -5.07 -11.37
N TYR A 232 -20.61 -5.67 -11.07
CA TYR A 232 -21.09 -5.89 -9.70
C TYR A 232 -20.78 -7.29 -9.14
N ALA A 233 -20.01 -8.07 -9.90
CA ALA A 233 -19.56 -9.40 -9.53
C ALA A 233 -18.08 -9.60 -9.90
N VAL A 234 -17.34 -10.23 -8.99
CA VAL A 234 -15.94 -10.61 -9.20
C VAL A 234 -15.85 -11.74 -10.21
N ILE A 235 -14.89 -11.64 -11.13
CA ILE A 235 -14.52 -12.75 -12.03
C ILE A 235 -13.10 -13.23 -11.73
N MET A 236 -12.74 -14.40 -12.27
CA MET A 236 -11.43 -15.00 -12.04
C MET A 236 -10.26 -14.08 -12.46
N GLU A 237 -10.42 -13.33 -13.56
CA GLU A 237 -9.40 -12.39 -14.03
C GLU A 237 -9.05 -11.31 -12.99
N ASP A 238 -10.03 -10.88 -12.19
CA ASP A 238 -9.78 -9.90 -11.13
C ASP A 238 -8.85 -10.47 -10.06
N LEU A 239 -9.09 -11.72 -9.66
CA LEU A 239 -8.25 -12.43 -8.71
C LEU A 239 -6.85 -12.66 -9.27
N HIS A 240 -6.73 -13.12 -10.52
CA HIS A 240 -5.43 -13.37 -11.14
C HIS A 240 -4.61 -12.08 -11.26
N THR A 241 -5.24 -10.97 -11.66
CA THR A 241 -4.57 -9.69 -11.78
C THR A 241 -4.10 -9.17 -10.41
N MET A 242 -4.97 -9.23 -9.40
CA MET A 242 -4.67 -8.71 -8.07
C MET A 242 -3.78 -9.64 -7.24
N ALA A 243 -3.65 -10.92 -7.59
CA ALA A 243 -2.79 -11.87 -6.90
C ALA A 243 -1.34 -11.39 -6.85
N TYR A 244 -0.79 -10.88 -7.95
CA TYR A 244 0.60 -10.41 -7.99
C TYR A 244 0.90 -9.31 -6.97
N PRO A 245 0.25 -8.12 -7.01
CA PRO A 245 0.56 -7.07 -6.04
C PRO A 245 0.19 -7.44 -4.60
N VAL A 246 -0.79 -8.33 -4.38
CA VAL A 246 -1.15 -8.80 -3.03
C VAL A 246 -0.13 -9.78 -2.46
N LEU A 247 0.43 -10.67 -3.29
CA LEU A 247 1.29 -11.77 -2.83
C LEU A 247 2.78 -11.43 -2.80
N ARG A 248 3.24 -10.43 -3.56
CA ARG A 248 4.66 -10.03 -3.66
C ARG A 248 5.40 -9.87 -2.34
N HIS A 249 4.74 -9.33 -1.32
CA HIS A 249 5.30 -9.09 0.01
C HIS A 249 4.77 -10.07 1.07
N ARG A 250 4.03 -11.10 0.64
CA ARG A 250 3.41 -12.11 1.51
C ARG A 250 3.90 -13.53 1.23
N ILE A 251 4.66 -13.71 0.17
CA ILE A 251 5.37 -14.95 -0.16
C ILE A 251 6.86 -14.62 -0.20
N LEU A 252 7.62 -15.30 0.65
CA LEU A 252 9.06 -15.16 0.75
C LEU A 252 9.73 -16.35 0.11
N VAL A 253 10.55 -16.09 -0.89
CA VAL A 253 11.38 -17.10 -1.52
C VAL A 253 12.61 -17.41 -0.66
N ASN A 254 13.21 -18.58 -0.85
CA ASN A 254 14.45 -18.96 -0.15
C ASN A 254 15.71 -18.48 -0.91
N PHE A 255 16.88 -18.61 -0.28
CA PHE A 255 18.15 -18.19 -0.89
C PHE A 255 18.47 -18.94 -2.19
N LYS A 256 18.01 -20.19 -2.33
CA LYS A 256 18.17 -20.97 -3.57
C LYS A 256 17.40 -20.31 -4.72
N ALA A 257 16.15 -19.92 -4.47
CA ALA A 257 15.33 -19.19 -5.43
C ALA A 257 15.98 -17.88 -5.86
N GLU A 258 16.55 -17.12 -4.92
CA GLU A 258 17.28 -15.87 -5.25
C GLU A 258 18.48 -16.15 -6.17
N ALA A 259 19.27 -17.19 -5.87
CA ALA A 259 20.42 -17.58 -6.70
C ALA A 259 20.03 -18.01 -8.11
N GLU A 260 18.84 -18.62 -8.26
CA GLU A 260 18.32 -19.09 -9.56
C GLU A 260 17.34 -18.09 -10.22
N ASN A 261 17.27 -16.85 -9.72
CA ASN A 261 16.36 -15.80 -10.20
C ASN A 261 14.86 -16.17 -10.16
N VAL A 262 14.48 -17.14 -9.33
CA VAL A 262 13.09 -17.45 -9.02
C VAL A 262 12.55 -16.41 -8.05
N ASN A 263 11.57 -15.63 -8.48
CA ASN A 263 10.99 -14.56 -7.69
C ASN A 263 9.52 -14.82 -7.37
N THR A 264 8.95 -14.02 -6.47
CA THR A 264 7.56 -14.16 -6.02
C THR A 264 6.52 -14.05 -7.14
N ASP A 265 6.79 -13.29 -8.22
CA ASP A 265 5.87 -13.18 -9.35
C ASP A 265 5.82 -14.51 -10.13
N LEU A 266 6.96 -15.20 -10.29
CA LEU A 266 7.01 -16.55 -10.90
C LEU A 266 6.29 -17.58 -10.04
N VAL A 267 6.52 -17.57 -8.71
CA VAL A 267 5.79 -18.43 -7.77
C VAL A 267 4.28 -18.18 -7.86
N THR A 268 3.87 -16.92 -7.93
CA THR A 268 2.45 -16.55 -8.06
C THR A 268 1.86 -17.06 -9.37
N ALA A 269 2.58 -16.93 -10.49
CA ALA A 269 2.15 -17.45 -11.78
C ALA A 269 1.97 -18.99 -11.74
N GLU A 270 2.92 -19.70 -11.12
CA GLU A 270 2.86 -21.15 -11.00
C GLU A 270 1.71 -21.62 -10.10
N LEU A 271 1.47 -20.91 -8.99
CA LEU A 271 0.32 -21.16 -8.12
C LEU A 271 -1.01 -20.97 -8.85
N ILE A 272 -1.15 -19.91 -9.65
CA ILE A 272 -2.35 -19.64 -10.47
C ILE A 272 -2.55 -20.74 -11.52
N ARG A 273 -1.46 -21.24 -12.13
CA ARG A 273 -1.48 -22.28 -13.16
C ARG A 273 -1.90 -23.64 -12.62
N THR A 274 -1.38 -24.01 -11.45
CA THR A 274 -1.53 -25.36 -10.88
C THR A 274 -2.86 -25.56 -10.16
N ILE A 275 -3.48 -24.49 -9.67
CA ILE A 275 -4.75 -24.59 -8.96
C ILE A 275 -5.90 -24.61 -9.97
N GLU A 276 -6.62 -25.73 -10.00
CA GLU A 276 -7.79 -25.92 -10.84
C GLU A 276 -8.76 -24.75 -10.75
N ARG A 277 -9.19 -24.26 -11.92
CA ARG A 277 -10.24 -23.26 -12.02
C ARG A 277 -11.57 -23.90 -11.61
N PRO A 278 -12.42 -23.20 -10.85
CA PRO A 278 -13.75 -23.70 -10.55
C PRO A 278 -14.50 -23.96 -11.86
N LYS A 279 -15.13 -25.13 -11.96
CA LYS A 279 -15.95 -25.49 -13.11
C LYS A 279 -17.17 -24.59 -13.09
N ILE A 280 -17.42 -23.86 -14.18
CA ILE A 280 -18.67 -23.12 -14.33
C ILE A 280 -19.78 -24.17 -14.37
N SER A 281 -20.58 -24.23 -13.31
CA SER A 281 -21.81 -25.03 -13.32
C SER A 281 -22.78 -24.28 -14.24
N VAL A 282 -22.94 -24.78 -15.47
CA VAL A 282 -23.94 -24.32 -16.44
C VAL A 282 -25.28 -24.95 -16.11
#